data_AF-A0A0C9UPW4-F1
#
_entry.id   AF-A0A0C9UPW4-F1
#
_cell.length_a   1.000
_cell.length_b   1.000
_cell.length_c   1.000
_cell.angle_alpha   90.00
_cell.angle_beta   90.00
_cell.angle_gamma   90.00
#
_symmetry.space_group_name_H-M   'P 1'
#
loop_
_entity.id
_entity.type
_entity.pdbx_description
1 polymer ?
#
loop_
_entity_poly.entity_id
_entity_poly.type
_entity_poly.pdbx_seq_one_letter_code
_entity_poly.pdbx_strand_id
1 'polypeptide(L)'
;MGQRVFLAVWDINPLTGALSKNFRELNVTGASLPFGMTILPGKNAALVTDPALGYEIFDLSGQNRSGIFPFQAEGAMNCWALHSQKTDHVFLIDFGTSLINEVAVDRNLGSSIISQLALVKDSFLSDSQIATVHGNEYLYVLTLGKDLVTVLSLSGPGKMTVVQHFPLGDAVRKLGISEDPNQVQGLGVFVTGA
;
A
#
# COMPACT_ATOMS: atom_id res chain seq x y z
N MET A 1 22.16 -6.65 20.01
CA MET A 1 22.38 -6.86 18.55
C MET A 1 21.18 -6.26 17.85
N GLY A 2 21.37 -5.28 16.98
CA GLY A 2 20.26 -4.66 16.24
C GLY A 2 19.59 -5.67 15.32
N GLN A 3 18.27 -5.59 15.19
CA GLN A 3 17.51 -6.43 14.27
C GLN A 3 17.99 -6.14 12.84
N ARG A 4 18.35 -7.20 12.10
CA ARG A 4 18.73 -7.08 10.69
C ARG A 4 17.46 -6.96 9.85
N VAL A 5 17.37 -5.89 9.08
CA VAL A 5 16.24 -5.57 8.20
C VAL A 5 16.65 -5.88 6.76
N PHE A 6 15.90 -6.76 6.09
CA PHE A 6 16.15 -7.17 4.71
C PHE A 6 14.88 -7.72 4.05
N LEU A 7 14.84 -7.70 2.73
CA LEU A 7 13.95 -8.56 1.93
C LEU A 7 14.66 -9.85 1.59
N ALA A 8 13.97 -10.97 1.80
CA ALA A 8 14.40 -12.27 1.32
C ALA A 8 13.77 -12.54 -0.04
N VAL A 9 14.59 -12.96 -1.01
CA VAL A 9 14.17 -13.24 -2.39
C VAL A 9 14.51 -14.69 -2.73
N TRP A 10 13.51 -15.46 -3.12
CA TRP A 10 13.66 -16.84 -3.59
C TRP A 10 13.40 -16.93 -5.09
N ASP A 11 14.19 -17.75 -5.77
CA ASP A 11 13.89 -18.10 -7.16
C ASP A 11 12.72 -19.09 -7.19
N ILE A 12 11.84 -18.96 -8.18
CA ILE A 12 10.73 -19.87 -8.39
C ILE A 12 11.08 -20.82 -9.53
N ASN A 13 11.00 -22.12 -9.28
CA ASN A 13 11.11 -23.12 -10.34
C ASN A 13 9.92 -22.99 -11.30
N PRO A 14 10.13 -22.69 -12.59
CA PRO A 14 9.04 -22.38 -13.52
C PRO A 14 8.19 -23.61 -13.89
N LEU A 15 8.68 -24.83 -13.66
CA LEU A 15 7.95 -26.07 -13.96
C LEU A 15 7.12 -26.55 -12.78
N THR A 16 7.59 -26.34 -11.55
CA THR A 16 6.96 -26.90 -10.34
C THR A 16 6.36 -25.85 -9.41
N GLY A 17 6.70 -24.57 -9.58
CA GLY A 17 6.36 -23.50 -8.65
C GLY A 17 7.12 -23.55 -7.31
N ALA A 18 8.06 -24.50 -7.14
CA ALA A 18 8.82 -24.63 -5.90
C ALA A 18 9.79 -23.47 -5.71
N LEU A 19 9.90 -22.95 -4.48
CA LEU A 19 10.93 -21.98 -4.10
C LEU A 19 12.32 -22.62 -4.05
N SER A 20 13.35 -21.85 -4.37
CA SER A 20 14.74 -22.24 -4.14
C SER A 20 14.99 -22.56 -2.66
N LYS A 21 15.95 -23.43 -2.38
CA LYS A 21 16.31 -23.79 -0.99
C LYS A 21 16.89 -22.59 -0.21
N ASN A 22 17.62 -21.72 -0.91
CA ASN A 22 18.26 -20.54 -0.34
C ASN A 22 17.59 -19.28 -0.87
N PHE A 23 17.60 -18.21 -0.07
CA PHE A 23 17.22 -16.88 -0.52
C PHE A 23 18.44 -15.98 -0.72
N ARG A 24 18.27 -14.96 -1.55
CA ARG A 24 19.11 -13.77 -1.59
C ARG A 24 18.57 -12.74 -0.61
N GLU A 25 19.46 -12.13 0.17
CA GLU A 25 19.12 -10.96 0.99
C GLU A 25 19.28 -9.70 0.14
N LEU A 26 18.27 -8.83 0.18
CA LEU A 26 18.37 -7.46 -0.29
C LEU A 26 18.17 -6.55 0.90
N ASN A 27 19.12 -5.64 1.13
CA ASN A 27 19.07 -4.71 2.24
C ASN A 27 19.22 -3.27 1.73
N VAL A 28 18.50 -2.36 2.38
CA VAL A 28 18.69 -0.91 2.23
C VAL A 28 19.22 -0.39 3.55
N THR A 29 20.39 0.24 3.54
CA THR A 29 21.00 0.76 4.78
C THR A 29 20.12 1.84 5.39
N GLY A 30 19.69 1.64 6.62
CA GLY A 30 18.81 2.56 7.35
C GLY A 30 17.33 2.15 7.37
N ALA A 31 16.95 1.11 6.63
CA ALA A 31 15.62 0.49 6.73
C ALA A 31 15.38 -0.02 8.16
N SER A 32 14.13 0.01 8.62
CA SER A 32 13.79 -0.20 10.04
C SER A 32 12.66 -1.20 10.23
N LEU A 33 11.52 -0.99 9.58
CA LEU A 33 10.29 -1.73 9.77
C LEU A 33 9.53 -1.97 8.43
N PRO A 34 10.07 -2.75 7.48
CA PRO A 34 9.35 -3.18 6.29
C PRO A 34 7.98 -3.78 6.64
N PHE A 35 6.92 -3.28 6.00
CA PHE A 35 5.54 -3.70 6.27
C PHE A 35 4.82 -4.15 5.00
N GLY A 36 4.26 -3.21 4.23
CA GLY A 36 3.58 -3.46 2.96
C GLY A 36 4.56 -3.43 1.79
N MET A 37 4.21 -4.10 0.70
CA MET A 37 5.05 -4.17 -0.50
C MET A 37 4.19 -4.20 -1.75
N THR A 38 4.65 -3.51 -2.80
CA THR A 38 4.15 -3.67 -4.17
C THR A 38 5.30 -3.82 -5.15
N ILE A 39 5.12 -4.67 -6.14
CA ILE A 39 6.03 -4.73 -7.29
C ILE A 39 5.85 -3.48 -8.14
N LEU A 40 6.94 -2.99 -8.73
CA LEU A 40 6.96 -1.89 -9.68
C LEU A 40 7.10 -2.45 -11.11
N PRO A 41 6.00 -2.52 -11.89
CA PRO A 41 6.02 -3.13 -13.22
C PRO A 41 7.05 -2.48 -14.15
N GLY A 42 7.79 -3.33 -14.88
CA GLY A 42 8.82 -2.90 -15.84
C GLY A 42 10.08 -2.27 -15.23
N LYS A 43 10.17 -2.14 -13.90
CA LYS A 43 11.31 -1.48 -13.22
C LYS A 43 12.27 -2.47 -12.55
N ASN A 44 11.87 -3.76 -12.48
CA ASN A 44 12.60 -4.83 -11.78
C ASN A 44 12.94 -4.40 -10.34
N ALA A 45 11.92 -3.89 -9.65
CA ALA A 45 12.03 -3.28 -8.34
C ALA A 45 10.74 -3.50 -7.55
N ALA A 46 10.81 -3.32 -6.24
CA ALA A 46 9.66 -3.30 -5.34
C ALA A 46 9.71 -2.03 -4.49
N LEU A 47 8.56 -1.40 -4.27
CA LEU A 47 8.40 -0.40 -3.22
C LEU A 47 7.90 -1.11 -1.96
N VAL A 48 8.54 -0.83 -0.84
CA VAL A 48 8.23 -1.39 0.47
C VAL A 48 7.98 -0.25 1.43
N THR A 49 6.83 -0.23 2.07
CA THR A 49 6.54 0.81 3.08
C THR A 49 7.23 0.47 4.39
N ASP A 50 7.68 1.51 5.09
CA ASP A 50 8.27 1.42 6.40
C ASP A 50 7.61 2.46 7.31
N PRO A 51 6.76 2.05 8.28
CA PRO A 51 6.05 2.96 9.15
C PRO A 51 6.96 3.84 10.01
N ALA A 52 8.25 3.53 10.16
CA ALA A 52 9.19 4.32 10.93
C ALA A 52 9.85 5.46 10.12
N LEU A 53 9.78 5.43 8.79
CA LEU A 53 10.55 6.35 7.94
C LEU A 53 9.87 6.77 6.64
N GLY A 54 8.91 6.03 6.11
CA GLY A 54 8.25 6.29 4.82
C GLY A 54 8.18 5.03 3.99
N TYR A 55 9.12 4.87 3.07
CA TYR A 55 9.26 3.65 2.26
C TYR A 55 10.68 3.50 1.72
N GLU A 56 11.04 2.27 1.40
CA GLU A 56 12.20 1.93 0.59
C GLU A 56 11.78 1.51 -0.82
N ILE A 57 12.71 1.65 -1.75
CA ILE A 57 12.63 0.99 -3.05
C ILE A 57 13.82 0.04 -3.15
N PHE A 58 13.52 -1.23 -3.37
CA PHE A 58 14.50 -2.30 -3.54
C PHE A 58 14.68 -2.61 -5.02
N ASP A 59 15.91 -2.52 -5.50
CA ASP A 59 16.29 -3.01 -6.83
C ASP A 59 16.43 -4.54 -6.82
N LEU A 60 15.62 -5.22 -7.64
CA LEU A 60 15.64 -6.68 -7.76
C LEU A 60 16.59 -7.16 -8.89
N SER A 61 17.04 -6.25 -9.74
CA SER A 61 17.96 -6.53 -10.85
C SER A 61 19.41 -6.74 -10.42
N GLY A 62 19.76 -6.33 -9.20
CA GLY A 62 21.13 -6.38 -8.66
C GLY A 62 21.98 -5.15 -9.00
N GLN A 63 21.42 -4.11 -9.62
CA GLN A 63 22.10 -2.81 -9.72
C GLN A 63 22.01 -2.08 -8.37
N ASN A 64 22.94 -1.15 -8.13
CA ASN A 64 22.97 -0.38 -6.89
C ASN A 64 22.06 0.86 -6.97
N ARG A 65 20.75 0.65 -7.05
CA ARG A 65 19.72 1.71 -7.17
C ARG A 65 18.71 1.74 -6.01
N SER A 66 18.84 0.83 -5.04
CA SER A 66 17.96 0.80 -3.88
C SER A 66 18.13 2.05 -3.03
N GLY A 67 17.06 2.51 -2.36
CA GLY A 67 17.11 3.72 -1.57
C GLY A 67 15.94 3.89 -0.59
N ILE A 68 16.12 4.79 0.36
CA ILE A 68 15.10 5.22 1.32
C ILE A 68 14.50 6.54 0.84
N PHE A 69 13.18 6.64 0.92
CA PHE A 69 12.43 7.83 0.60
C PHE A 69 11.65 8.25 1.83
N PRO A 70 12.21 9.20 2.62
CA PRO A 70 11.62 9.56 3.88
C PRO A 70 10.31 10.30 3.67
N PHE A 71 9.35 10.04 4.55
CA PHE A 71 8.08 10.75 4.60
C PHE A 71 8.05 11.61 5.87
N GLN A 72 8.10 12.92 5.70
CA GLN A 72 8.17 13.87 6.81
C GLN A 72 6.79 14.37 7.19
N ALA A 73 6.05 13.57 7.95
CA ALA A 73 4.88 14.03 8.70
C ALA A 73 4.91 13.43 10.10
N GLU A 74 4.68 14.27 11.12
CA GLU A 74 4.65 13.82 12.51
C GLU A 74 3.54 12.79 12.71
N GLY A 75 3.88 11.64 13.29
CA GLY A 75 2.95 10.54 13.50
C GLY A 75 2.61 9.73 12.25
N ALA A 76 3.28 9.95 11.12
CA ALA A 76 3.11 9.13 9.92
C ALA A 76 3.48 7.67 10.17
N MET A 77 2.66 6.79 9.61
CA MET A 77 2.82 5.34 9.63
C MET A 77 2.33 4.79 8.28
N ASN A 78 3.15 4.97 7.23
CA ASN A 78 2.86 4.38 5.92
C ASN A 78 2.98 2.85 6.04
N CYS A 79 1.87 2.15 5.89
CA CYS A 79 1.81 0.71 6.18
C CYS A 79 1.45 -0.12 4.95
N TRP A 80 0.59 0.36 4.06
CA TRP A 80 0.19 -0.41 2.86
C TRP A 80 0.53 0.36 1.58
N ALA A 81 0.86 -0.39 0.53
CA ALA A 81 1.20 0.13 -0.79
C ALA A 81 0.47 -0.64 -1.88
N LEU A 82 -0.05 0.08 -2.88
CA LEU A 82 -0.69 -0.50 -4.06
C LEU A 82 -0.29 0.23 -5.32
N HIS A 83 0.10 -0.52 -6.35
CA HIS A 83 0.39 0.03 -7.66
C HIS A 83 -0.89 0.12 -8.52
N SER A 84 -1.19 1.30 -9.07
CA SER A 84 -2.24 1.51 -10.06
C SER A 84 -1.73 1.19 -11.46
N GLN A 85 -2.45 0.34 -12.19
CA GLN A 85 -2.08 0.03 -13.58
C GLN A 85 -2.43 1.18 -14.54
N LYS A 86 -3.39 2.05 -14.17
CA LYS A 86 -3.83 3.18 -15.00
C LYS A 86 -2.89 4.37 -14.91
N THR A 87 -2.31 4.65 -13.73
CA THR A 87 -1.41 5.80 -13.53
C THR A 87 0.08 5.44 -13.50
N ASP A 88 0.44 4.15 -13.37
CA ASP A 88 1.82 3.69 -13.08
C ASP A 88 2.40 4.32 -11.80
N HIS A 89 1.53 4.73 -10.88
CA HIS A 89 1.89 5.29 -9.58
C HIS A 89 1.55 4.31 -8.45
N VAL A 90 2.19 4.52 -7.31
CA VAL A 90 1.94 3.78 -6.08
C VAL A 90 1.14 4.65 -5.11
N PHE A 91 0.09 4.08 -4.54
CA PHE A 91 -0.71 4.68 -3.49
C PHE A 91 -0.33 4.07 -2.16
N LEU A 92 0.11 4.92 -1.22
CA LEU A 92 0.41 4.55 0.15
C LEU A 92 -0.69 5.07 1.06
N ILE A 93 -1.21 4.23 1.95
CA ILE A 93 -2.13 4.68 2.99
C ILE A 93 -1.39 4.74 4.33
N ASP A 94 -1.63 5.84 5.04
CA ASP A 94 -0.97 6.15 6.29
C ASP A 94 -1.94 5.98 7.46
N PHE A 95 -1.61 5.02 8.34
CA PHE A 95 -2.46 4.68 9.48
C PHE A 95 -2.55 5.83 10.49
N GLY A 96 -1.43 6.48 10.79
CA GLY A 96 -1.32 7.46 11.87
C GLY A 96 -1.87 8.84 11.51
N THR A 97 -1.63 9.31 10.29
CA THR A 97 -2.00 10.66 9.83
C THR A 97 -3.27 10.71 9.00
N SER A 98 -3.84 9.55 8.63
CA SER A 98 -5.00 9.47 7.72
C SER A 98 -4.76 10.11 6.34
N LEU A 99 -3.51 10.08 5.88
CA LEU A 99 -3.11 10.52 4.56
C LEU A 99 -3.11 9.36 3.57
N ILE A 100 -3.52 9.65 2.33
CA ILE A 100 -3.25 8.82 1.17
C ILE A 100 -2.21 9.55 0.32
N ASN A 101 -1.07 8.92 0.10
CA ASN A 101 0.05 9.47 -0.66
C ASN A 101 0.13 8.79 -2.03
N GLU A 102 0.12 9.57 -3.10
CA GLU A 102 0.40 9.09 -4.45
C GLU A 102 1.86 9.37 -4.78
N VAL A 103 2.58 8.33 -5.18
CA VAL A 103 4.02 8.35 -5.41
C VAL A 103 4.31 7.87 -6.82
N ALA A 104 5.11 8.63 -7.56
CA ALA A 104 5.68 8.20 -8.84
C ALA A 104 7.11 7.71 -8.62
N VAL A 105 7.44 6.60 -9.29
CA VAL A 105 8.79 6.04 -9.31
C VAL A 105 9.31 6.03 -10.74
N ASP A 106 10.48 6.61 -10.98
CA ASP A 106 11.10 6.63 -12.30
C ASP A 106 11.87 5.33 -12.61
N ARG A 107 12.43 5.24 -13.83
CA ARG A 107 13.20 4.06 -14.27
C ARG A 107 14.53 3.86 -13.54
N ASN A 108 15.08 4.93 -12.96
CA ASN A 108 16.29 4.89 -12.15
C ASN A 108 15.97 4.64 -10.66
N LEU A 109 14.71 4.36 -10.33
CA LEU A 109 14.19 4.18 -8.97
C LEU A 109 14.23 5.45 -8.13
N GLY A 110 14.30 6.62 -8.77
CA GLY A 110 14.01 7.89 -8.12
C GLY A 110 12.52 7.99 -7.82
N SER A 111 12.16 8.59 -6.68
CA SER A 111 10.79 8.68 -6.21
C SER A 111 10.36 10.11 -5.92
N SER A 112 9.07 10.41 -6.15
CA SER A 112 8.47 11.72 -5.86
C SER A 112 7.02 11.57 -5.43
N ILE A 113 6.58 12.42 -4.50
CA ILE A 113 5.17 12.53 -4.13
C ILE A 113 4.48 13.38 -5.20
N ILE A 114 3.45 12.82 -5.81
CA ILE A 114 2.63 13.47 -6.85
C ILE A 114 1.46 14.20 -6.21
N SER A 115 0.79 13.55 -5.26
CA SER A 115 -0.31 14.16 -4.53
C SER A 115 -0.49 13.52 -3.17
N GLN A 116 -1.18 14.25 -2.30
CA GLN A 116 -1.57 13.78 -0.98
C GLN A 116 -3.04 14.16 -0.76
N LEU A 117 -3.81 13.22 -0.23
CA LEU A 117 -5.19 13.45 0.16
C LEU A 117 -5.35 13.11 1.63
N ALA A 118 -5.71 14.11 2.43
CA ALA A 118 -6.13 13.89 3.80
C ALA A 118 -7.58 13.42 3.84
N LEU A 119 -7.80 12.28 4.50
CA LEU A 119 -9.13 11.90 4.95
C LEU A 119 -9.44 12.56 6.29
N VAL A 120 -10.65 12.32 6.80
CA VAL A 120 -11.07 12.86 8.10
C VAL A 120 -10.05 12.43 9.17
N LYS A 121 -9.72 13.33 10.10
CA LYS A 121 -8.82 13.01 11.21
C LYS A 121 -9.31 11.77 11.98
N ASP A 122 -8.36 11.00 12.50
CA ASP A 122 -8.60 9.78 13.28
C ASP A 122 -9.40 8.75 12.45
N SER A 123 -9.05 8.61 11.18
CA SER A 123 -9.64 7.61 10.28
C SER A 123 -8.96 6.25 10.36
N PHE A 124 -7.72 6.19 10.84
CA PHE A 124 -6.94 4.97 11.04
C PHE A 124 -7.00 4.04 9.82
N LEU A 125 -6.40 4.50 8.72
CA LEU A 125 -6.47 3.80 7.43
C LEU A 125 -5.75 2.46 7.55
N SER A 126 -6.49 1.38 7.37
CA SER A 126 -5.99 0.02 7.27
C SER A 126 -6.31 -0.53 5.89
N ASP A 127 -5.67 -1.63 5.51
CA ASP A 127 -5.98 -2.50 4.36
C ASP A 127 -6.66 -1.83 3.16
N SER A 128 -5.98 -1.86 2.03
CA SER A 128 -6.52 -1.28 0.81
C SER A 128 -6.48 -2.26 -0.35
N GLN A 129 -7.32 -1.98 -1.34
CA GLN A 129 -7.26 -2.67 -2.63
C GLN A 129 -7.60 -1.71 -3.77
N ILE A 130 -6.91 -1.85 -4.89
CA ILE A 130 -7.30 -1.20 -6.15
C ILE A 130 -8.11 -2.21 -6.96
N ALA A 131 -9.23 -1.76 -7.53
CA ALA A 131 -10.00 -2.54 -8.48
C ALA A 131 -10.40 -1.69 -9.69
N THR A 132 -10.48 -2.32 -10.85
CA THR A 132 -10.99 -1.70 -12.08
C THR A 132 -12.45 -2.09 -12.29
N VAL A 133 -13.33 -1.11 -12.47
CA VAL A 133 -14.75 -1.29 -12.79
C VAL A 133 -15.06 -0.49 -14.05
N HIS A 134 -15.50 -1.17 -15.12
CA HIS A 134 -15.79 -0.56 -16.43
C HIS A 134 -14.67 0.38 -16.94
N GLY A 135 -13.40 -0.04 -16.83
CA GLY A 135 -12.23 0.73 -17.26
C GLY A 135 -11.80 1.89 -16.34
N ASN A 136 -12.45 2.06 -15.19
CA ASN A 136 -12.08 3.05 -14.17
C ASN A 136 -11.47 2.37 -12.96
N GLU A 137 -10.35 2.89 -12.46
CA GLU A 137 -9.73 2.38 -11.24
C GLU A 137 -10.24 3.12 -10.02
N TYR A 138 -10.48 2.34 -8.97
CA TYR A 138 -10.91 2.82 -7.67
C TYR A 138 -10.01 2.23 -6.59
N LEU A 139 -9.63 3.06 -5.63
CA LEU A 139 -8.96 2.65 -4.40
C LEU A 139 -10.01 2.49 -3.30
N TYR A 140 -10.09 1.29 -2.74
CA TYR A 140 -10.92 0.96 -1.59
C TYR A 140 -10.03 0.91 -0.36
N VAL A 141 -10.41 1.63 0.70
CA VAL A 141 -9.62 1.75 1.93
C VAL A 141 -10.49 1.42 3.12
N LEU A 142 -10.05 0.46 3.93
CA LEU A 142 -10.66 0.16 5.22
C LEU A 142 -10.35 1.30 6.21
N THR A 143 -11.39 2.02 6.63
CA THR A 143 -11.28 3.21 7.46
C THR A 143 -11.74 2.89 8.87
N LEU A 144 -10.85 2.32 9.68
CA LEU A 144 -11.21 1.70 10.96
C LEU A 144 -11.77 2.72 11.95
N GLY A 145 -11.22 3.93 12.01
CA GLY A 145 -11.68 4.96 12.94
C GLY A 145 -13.09 5.50 12.64
N LYS A 146 -13.70 5.06 11.54
CA LYS A 146 -15.03 5.47 11.07
C LYS A 146 -15.95 4.28 10.77
N ASP A 147 -15.50 3.05 11.02
CA ASP A 147 -16.21 1.80 10.67
C ASP A 147 -16.78 1.81 9.25
N LEU A 148 -15.96 2.09 8.24
CA LEU A 148 -16.41 2.14 6.85
C LEU A 148 -15.33 1.74 5.85
N VAL A 149 -15.75 1.44 4.62
CA VAL A 149 -14.86 1.44 3.45
C VAL A 149 -14.99 2.78 2.74
N THR A 150 -13.89 3.50 2.62
CA THR A 150 -13.79 4.71 1.79
C THR A 150 -13.41 4.31 0.38
N VAL A 151 -14.14 4.79 -0.63
CA VAL A 151 -13.84 4.52 -2.04
C VAL A 151 -13.44 5.81 -2.72
N LEU A 152 -12.28 5.75 -3.38
CA LEU A 152 -11.72 6.86 -4.12
C LEU A 152 -11.63 6.51 -5.61
N SER A 153 -12.04 7.41 -6.49
CA SER A 153 -11.73 7.30 -7.92
C SER A 153 -10.29 7.71 -8.17
N LEU A 154 -9.57 6.93 -8.99
CA LEU A 154 -8.23 7.24 -9.48
C LEU A 154 -8.33 7.71 -10.94
N SER A 155 -8.72 8.97 -11.13
CA SER A 155 -9.05 9.49 -12.48
C SER A 155 -7.82 9.89 -13.30
N GLY A 156 -6.63 9.84 -12.70
CA GLY A 156 -5.34 10.15 -13.32
C GLY A 156 -4.32 10.62 -12.27
N PRO A 157 -3.08 10.89 -12.70
CA PRO A 157 -2.03 11.47 -11.85
C PRO A 157 -2.51 12.69 -11.07
N GLY A 158 -2.38 12.66 -9.74
CA GLY A 158 -2.78 13.75 -8.85
C GLY A 158 -4.28 13.95 -8.69
N LYS A 159 -5.11 13.03 -9.21
CA LYS A 159 -6.57 13.15 -9.26
C LYS A 159 -7.25 12.03 -8.49
N MET A 160 -7.02 12.02 -7.18
CA MET A 160 -7.78 11.22 -6.22
C MET A 160 -9.02 11.98 -5.77
N THR A 161 -10.17 11.31 -5.71
CA THR A 161 -11.41 11.91 -5.20
C THR A 161 -12.22 10.86 -4.48
N VAL A 162 -12.65 11.16 -3.25
CA VAL A 162 -13.60 10.30 -2.53
C VAL A 162 -14.93 10.35 -3.27
N VAL A 163 -15.42 9.18 -3.68
CA VAL A 163 -16.69 9.04 -4.42
C VAL A 163 -17.77 8.33 -3.62
N GLN A 164 -17.38 7.57 -2.58
CA GLN A 164 -18.33 6.83 -1.77
C GLN A 164 -17.76 6.47 -0.40
N HIS A 165 -18.66 6.36 0.58
CA HIS A 165 -18.41 5.68 1.85
C HIS A 165 -19.41 4.55 2.01
N PHE A 166 -18.93 3.38 2.41
CA PHE A 166 -19.76 2.23 2.76
C PHE A 166 -19.61 1.95 4.24
N PRO A 167 -20.58 2.37 5.07
CA PRO A 167 -20.59 2.00 6.49
C PRO A 167 -20.51 0.48 6.63
N LEU A 168 -19.56 0.03 7.42
CA LEU A 168 -19.51 -1.32 7.92
C LEU A 168 -20.48 -1.41 9.10
N GLY A 169 -21.05 -2.58 9.28
CA GLY A 169 -21.83 -2.85 10.48
C GLY A 169 -23.29 -2.43 10.45
N ASP A 170 -23.72 -1.55 9.54
CA ASP A 170 -25.12 -1.09 9.49
C ASP A 170 -26.13 -2.25 9.44
N ALA A 171 -25.81 -3.32 8.72
CA ALA A 171 -26.65 -4.51 8.63
C ALA A 171 -26.67 -5.31 9.95
N VAL A 172 -25.53 -5.50 10.61
CA VAL A 172 -25.43 -6.29 11.85
C VAL A 172 -25.91 -5.51 13.08
N ARG A 173 -25.73 -4.18 13.09
CA ARG A 173 -26.32 -3.28 14.11
C ARG A 173 -27.84 -3.30 14.07
N LYS A 174 -28.44 -3.35 12.87
CA LYS A 174 -29.89 -3.56 12.71
C LYS A 174 -30.37 -4.88 13.31
N LEU A 175 -29.47 -5.87 13.46
CA LEU A 175 -29.73 -7.15 14.09
C LEU A 175 -29.38 -7.16 15.60
N GLY A 176 -28.97 -6.01 16.17
CA GLY A 176 -28.61 -5.89 17.58
C GLY A 176 -27.24 -6.47 17.95
N ILE A 177 -26.39 -6.77 16.96
CA ILE A 177 -25.05 -7.29 17.17
C ILE A 177 -24.11 -6.09 17.42
N SER A 178 -23.40 -6.12 18.55
CA SER A 178 -22.35 -5.14 18.85
C SER A 178 -21.08 -5.51 18.12
N GLU A 179 -20.42 -4.52 17.53
CA GLU A 179 -19.11 -4.66 16.89
C GLU A 179 -18.02 -4.13 17.83
N ASP A 180 -16.86 -4.77 17.80
CA ASP A 180 -15.62 -4.25 18.37
C ASP A 180 -14.76 -3.76 17.19
N PRO A 181 -14.43 -2.45 17.11
CA PRO A 181 -13.62 -1.90 16.03
C PRO A 181 -12.26 -2.59 15.87
N ASN A 182 -11.75 -3.23 16.94
CA ASN A 182 -10.49 -3.99 16.89
C ASN A 182 -10.61 -5.33 16.14
N GLN A 183 -11.81 -5.74 15.76
CA GLN A 183 -12.08 -7.03 15.09
C GLN A 183 -12.25 -6.90 13.58
N VAL A 184 -12.14 -5.69 13.02
CA VAL A 184 -12.24 -5.46 11.57
C VAL A 184 -10.84 -5.41 10.97
N GLN A 185 -10.45 -6.47 10.25
CA GLN A 185 -9.16 -6.56 9.57
C GLN A 185 -9.33 -7.30 8.24
N GLY A 186 -8.47 -6.94 7.27
CA GLY A 186 -8.49 -7.52 5.94
C GLY A 186 -9.57 -6.91 5.06
N LEU A 187 -9.20 -6.63 3.82
CA LEU A 187 -10.10 -6.13 2.79
C LEU A 187 -9.88 -6.92 1.51
N GLY A 188 -10.97 -7.44 0.94
CA GLY A 188 -10.98 -8.09 -0.36
C GLY A 188 -12.07 -7.47 -1.24
N VAL A 189 -11.70 -7.01 -2.42
CA VAL A 189 -12.63 -6.46 -3.42
C VAL A 189 -12.71 -7.45 -4.58
N PHE A 190 -13.94 -7.91 -4.85
CA PHE A 190 -14.24 -8.84 -5.93
C PHE A 190 -15.21 -8.16 -6.89
N VAL A 191 -14.76 -7.95 -8.14
CA VAL A 191 -15.57 -7.33 -9.19
C VAL A 191 -16.08 -8.43 -10.11
N THR A 192 -17.39 -8.43 -10.37
CA THR A 192 -18.02 -9.33 -11.36
C THR A 192 -18.56 -8.50 -12.52
N GLY A 193 -18.31 -8.92 -13.76
CA GLY A 193 -18.83 -8.26 -14.96
C GLY A 193 -18.12 -6.97 -15.39
N ALA A 194 -16.79 -6.89 -15.21
CA ALA A 194 -15.98 -5.74 -15.64
C ALA A 194 -15.94 -5.53 -17.16
#